data_AF-A0A2N2FBN6-F1
#
_entry.id   AF-A0A2N2FBN6-F1
#
_cell.length_a   1.000
_cell.length_b   1.000
_cell.length_c   1.000
_cell.angle_alpha   90.00
_cell.angle_beta   90.00
_cell.angle_gamma   90.00
#
_symmetry.space_group_name_H-M   'P 1'
#
loop_
_entity.id
_entity.type
_entity.pdbx_description
1 polymer ?
#
loop_
_entity_poly.entity_id
_entity_poly.type
_entity_poly.pdbx_seq_one_letter_code
_entity_poly.pdbx_strand_id
1 'polypeptide(L)'
;MENVMLSEICKKCAECCKHFPYIELSQNEINELRKVTGLRCDVFANPKGKAVEEYFLQFKENGDCFFLKENNGDYSCGVYEARSVICRNYPSKPRQHEVCDANREMFLRNNPG
;
A
#
# COMPACT_ATOMS: atom_id res chain seq x y z
N MET A 1 28.88 12.75 -7.22
CA MET A 1 28.02 12.00 -6.28
C MET A 1 26.80 12.85 -6.01
N GLU A 2 25.80 12.75 -6.87
CA GLU A 2 24.54 13.45 -6.67
C GLU A 2 23.69 12.63 -5.71
N ASN A 3 23.78 13.02 -4.43
CA ASN A 3 22.83 12.67 -3.39
C ASN A 3 21.51 13.37 -3.70
N VAL A 4 20.72 12.78 -4.60
CA VAL A 4 19.31 13.15 -4.74
C VAL A 4 18.50 12.09 -4.00
N MET A 5 18.38 12.29 -2.69
CA MET A 5 17.27 11.78 -1.89
C MET A 5 15.98 12.40 -2.45
N LEU A 6 15.49 11.89 -3.58
CA LEU A 6 14.12 12.11 -4.00
C LEU A 6 13.24 11.51 -2.90
N SER A 7 12.60 12.36 -2.10
CA SER A 7 11.41 11.94 -1.37
C SER A 7 10.37 11.56 -2.43
N GLU A 8 10.40 10.30 -2.87
CA GLU A 8 9.54 9.84 -3.96
C GLU A 8 8.09 9.77 -3.47
N ILE A 9 7.39 10.90 -3.65
CA ILE A 9 5.94 10.93 -3.75
C ILE A 9 5.55 9.77 -4.66
N CYS A 10 4.71 8.85 -4.17
CA CYS A 10 4.37 7.66 -4.94
C CYS A 10 3.75 8.11 -6.26
N LYS A 11 4.39 7.72 -7.37
CA LYS A 11 4.10 8.19 -8.73
C LYS A 11 2.78 7.63 -9.29
N LYS A 12 1.96 6.98 -8.45
CA LYS A 12 0.71 6.33 -8.87
C LYS A 12 0.95 5.32 -10.01
N CYS A 13 2.05 4.58 -9.92
CA CYS A 13 2.33 3.46 -10.82
C CYS A 13 1.90 2.11 -10.21
N ALA A 14 1.79 2.05 -8.89
CA ALA A 14 1.60 0.83 -8.10
C ALA A 14 2.68 -0.26 -8.31
N GLU A 15 3.74 0.01 -9.07
CA GLU A 15 4.90 -0.88 -9.29
C GLU A 15 5.42 -1.44 -7.97
N CYS A 16 5.46 -0.64 -6.92
CA CYS A 16 6.05 -1.08 -5.65
C CYS A 16 5.02 -1.55 -4.62
N CYS A 17 3.82 -0.95 -4.58
CA CYS A 17 2.85 -1.18 -3.51
C CYS A 17 1.66 -2.07 -3.86
N LYS A 18 1.45 -2.43 -5.15
CA LYS A 18 0.25 -3.15 -5.62
C LYS A 18 -0.03 -4.44 -4.83
N HIS A 19 1.00 -5.28 -4.69
CA HIS A 19 0.92 -6.57 -3.99
C HIS A 19 1.69 -6.59 -2.68
N PHE A 20 1.89 -5.44 -2.03
CA PHE A 20 2.70 -5.39 -0.81
C PHE A 20 1.97 -6.10 0.35
N PRO A 21 2.49 -7.23 0.87
CA PRO A 21 1.78 -8.02 1.86
C PRO A 21 1.98 -7.50 3.28
N TYR A 22 1.07 -7.86 4.19
CA TYR A 22 1.20 -7.64 5.65
C TYR A 22 1.29 -6.18 6.09
N ILE A 23 0.24 -5.39 5.82
CA ILE A 23 0.11 -4.03 6.34
C ILE A 23 -0.61 -4.10 7.69
N GLU A 24 0.13 -3.98 8.78
CA GLU A 24 -0.43 -3.77 10.12
C GLU A 24 -0.98 -2.35 10.26
N LEU A 25 -2.13 -2.25 10.91
CA LEU A 25 -2.81 -0.99 11.18
C LEU A 25 -2.99 -0.82 12.69
N SER A 26 -2.56 0.33 13.18
CA SER A 26 -2.91 0.83 14.52
C SER A 26 -4.35 1.33 14.56
N GLN A 27 -4.90 1.46 15.77
CA GLN A 27 -6.25 2.01 15.96
C GLN A 27 -6.39 3.43 15.41
N ASN A 28 -5.35 4.26 15.52
CA ASN A 28 -5.35 5.61 14.96
C ASN A 28 -5.43 5.58 13.42
N GLU A 29 -4.67 4.71 12.77
CA GLU A 29 -4.72 4.56 11.31
C GLU A 29 -6.08 4.05 10.84
N ILE A 30 -6.70 3.13 11.57
CA ILE A 30 -8.07 2.68 11.31
C ILE A 30 -9.05 3.85 11.41
N ASN A 31 -8.94 4.68 12.45
CA ASN A 31 -9.83 5.83 12.64
C ASN A 31 -9.68 6.85 11.50
N GLU A 32 -8.46 7.14 11.05
CA GLU A 32 -8.21 8.03 9.91
C GLU A 32 -8.75 7.43 8.60
N LEU A 33 -8.53 6.13 8.35
CA LEU A 33 -9.07 5.44 7.18
C LEU A 33 -10.59 5.48 7.17
N ARG A 34 -11.26 5.22 8.29
CA ARG A 34 -12.73 5.35 8.43
C ARG A 34 -13.21 6.76 8.13
N LYS A 35 -12.51 7.78 8.63
CA LYS A 35 -12.85 9.19 8.42
C LYS A 35 -12.74 9.58 6.94
N VAL A 36 -11.70 9.14 6.24
CA VAL A 36 -11.47 9.47 4.82
C VAL A 36 -12.38 8.68 3.89
N THR A 37 -12.68 7.43 4.23
CA THR A 37 -13.39 6.51 3.32
C THR A 37 -14.89 6.41 3.62
N GLY A 38 -15.32 6.74 4.85
CA GLY A 38 -16.67 6.45 5.34
C GLY A 38 -16.94 4.96 5.59
N LEU A 39 -15.96 4.08 5.38
CA LEU A 39 -16.13 2.64 5.54
C LEU A 39 -16.03 2.22 7.01
N ARG A 40 -16.62 1.06 7.33
CA ARG A 40 -16.42 0.39 8.62
C ARG A 40 -15.09 -0.38 8.62
N CYS A 41 -14.51 -0.57 9.81
CA CYS A 41 -13.21 -1.25 9.97
C CYS A 41 -13.22 -2.67 9.38
N ASP A 42 -14.28 -3.43 9.65
CA ASP A 42 -14.47 -4.81 9.20
C ASP A 42 -14.55 -4.98 7.67
N VAL A 43 -14.72 -3.88 6.93
CA VAL A 43 -14.73 -3.89 5.47
C VAL A 43 -13.32 -3.90 4.89
N PHE A 44 -12.35 -3.26 5.54
CA PHE A 44 -11.00 -3.08 4.99
C PHE A 44 -9.89 -3.66 5.86
N ALA A 45 -10.18 -4.12 7.08
CA ALA A 45 -9.20 -4.68 7.99
C ALA A 45 -9.72 -5.94 8.68
N ASN A 46 -8.81 -6.87 9.01
CA ASN A 46 -9.09 -8.08 9.76
C ASN A 46 -8.36 -8.05 11.10
N PRO A 47 -8.97 -8.50 12.21
CA PRO A 47 -8.28 -8.58 13.49
C PRO A 47 -7.17 -9.64 13.44
N LYS A 48 -6.04 -9.36 14.09
CA LYS A 48 -4.88 -10.25 14.21
C LYS A 48 -5.04 -11.33 15.29
N GLY A 49 -6.14 -11.29 16.04
CA GLY A 49 -6.54 -12.35 16.98
C GLY A 49 -5.93 -12.28 18.38
N LYS A 50 -5.38 -11.15 18.82
CA LYS A 50 -4.83 -10.96 20.19
C LYS A 50 -5.70 -10.04 21.05
N ALA A 51 -5.48 -10.09 22.37
CA ALA A 51 -6.13 -9.24 23.38
C ALA A 51 -5.88 -7.72 23.21
N VAL A 52 -4.91 -7.36 22.37
CA VAL A 52 -4.69 -6.00 21.88
C VAL A 52 -5.29 -5.92 20.48
N GLU A 53 -6.13 -4.92 20.23
CA GLU A 53 -6.75 -4.65 18.93
C GLU A 53 -5.71 -4.29 17.86
N GLU A 54 -5.02 -5.30 17.35
CA GLU A 54 -4.13 -5.22 16.19
C GLU A 54 -4.90 -5.71 14.95
N TYR A 55 -4.81 -4.96 13.85
CA TYR A 55 -5.49 -5.29 12.60
C TYR A 55 -4.52 -5.37 11.43
N PHE A 56 -4.85 -6.21 10.46
CA PHE A 56 -4.19 -6.24 9.16
C PHE A 56 -5.13 -5.68 8.10
N LEU A 57 -4.58 -4.88 7.16
CA LEU A 57 -5.30 -4.49 5.97
C LEU A 57 -5.69 -5.74 5.16
N GLN A 58 -6.95 -5.77 4.71
CA GLN A 58 -7.43 -6.77 3.77
C GLN A 58 -6.85 -6.53 2.37
N PHE A 59 -6.89 -7.57 1.55
CA PHE A 59 -6.57 -7.50 0.13
C PHE A 59 -7.83 -7.82 -0.66
N LYS A 60 -7.91 -7.32 -1.89
CA LYS A 60 -8.93 -7.74 -2.85
C LYS A 60 -8.72 -9.22 -3.20
N GLU A 61 -9.75 -9.85 -3.76
CA GLU A 61 -9.68 -11.26 -4.19
C GLU A 61 -8.53 -11.54 -5.17
N ASN A 62 -8.17 -10.56 -6.00
CA ASN A 62 -7.05 -10.66 -6.94
C ASN A 62 -5.66 -10.45 -6.30
N GLY A 63 -5.59 -10.24 -4.98
CA GLY A 63 -4.35 -10.00 -4.24
C GLY A 63 -3.89 -8.54 -4.20
N ASP A 64 -4.61 -7.62 -4.84
CA ASP A 64 -4.27 -6.19 -4.79
C ASP A 64 -4.60 -5.59 -3.42
N CYS A 65 -3.87 -4.53 -3.06
CA CYS A 65 -4.23 -3.67 -1.94
C CYS A 65 -5.71 -3.23 -2.02
N PHE A 66 -6.43 -3.34 -0.91
CA PHE A 66 -7.86 -2.99 -0.83
C PHE A 66 -8.16 -1.58 -1.34
N PHE A 67 -7.32 -0.60 -1.02
CA PHE A 67 -7.49 0.80 -1.42
C PHE A 67 -6.88 1.15 -2.77
N LEU A 68 -6.33 0.19 -3.51
CA LEU A 68 -5.81 0.44 -4.85
C LEU A 68 -6.97 0.75 -5.80
N LYS A 69 -6.87 1.83 -6.56
CA LYS A 69 -7.80 2.18 -7.64
C LYS A 69 -7.10 2.01 -8.97
N GLU A 70 -7.77 1.37 -9.91
CA GLU A 70 -7.31 1.24 -11.29
C GLU A 70 -8.25 2.06 -12.19
N ASN A 71 -7.68 2.81 -13.12
CA ASN A 71 -8.42 3.55 -14.13
C ASN A 71 -7.66 3.50 -15.46
N ASN A 72 -8.18 2.78 -16.45
CA ASN A 72 -7.58 2.64 -17.79
C ASN A 72 -6.09 2.20 -17.76
N GLY A 73 -5.74 1.30 -16.83
CA GLY A 73 -4.36 0.81 -16.65
C GLY A 73 -3.49 1.66 -15.73
N ASP A 74 -3.95 2.85 -15.32
CA ASP A 74 -3.27 3.68 -14.32
C ASP A 74 -3.72 3.30 -12.90
N TYR A 75 -2.77 3.27 -11.95
CA TYR A 75 -3.04 2.82 -10.59
C TYR A 75 -2.83 3.91 -9.54
N SER A 76 -3.82 4.20 -8.71
CA SER A 76 -3.68 5.20 -7.64
C SER A 76 -4.09 4.67 -6.27
N CYS A 77 -3.48 5.20 -5.22
CA CYS A 77 -3.91 4.91 -3.85
C CYS A 77 -5.15 5.75 -3.52
N GLY A 78 -6.27 5.08 -3.25
CA GLY A 78 -7.53 5.74 -2.89
C GLY A 78 -7.51 6.48 -1.55
N VAL A 79 -6.50 6.22 -0.71
CA VAL A 79 -6.33 6.80 0.63
C VAL A 79 -4.93 7.43 0.82
N TYR A 80 -4.39 8.03 -0.25
CA TYR A 80 -2.98 8.48 -0.28
C TYR A 80 -2.55 9.32 0.94
N GLU A 81 -3.40 10.26 1.39
CA GLU A 81 -3.09 11.11 2.55
C GLU A 81 -3.21 10.35 3.89
N ALA A 82 -4.13 9.39 3.97
CA ALA A 82 -4.37 8.55 5.16
C ALA A 82 -3.59 7.22 5.15
N ARG A 83 -2.58 7.09 4.28
CA ARG A 83 -1.71 5.90 4.23
C ARG A 83 -1.15 5.59 5.62
N SER A 84 -1.11 4.29 5.96
CA SER A 84 -0.43 3.83 7.16
C SER A 84 1.06 4.21 7.13
N VAL A 85 1.69 4.26 8.29
CA VAL A 85 3.13 4.54 8.45
C VAL A 85 3.96 3.55 7.62
N ILE A 86 3.54 2.28 7.59
CA ILE A 86 4.18 1.26 6.74
C ILE A 86 4.11 1.67 5.28
N CYS A 87 2.94 2.08 4.77
CA CYS A 87 2.78 2.50 3.38
C CYS A 87 3.47 3.82 3.05
N ARG A 88 3.57 4.75 4.00
CA ARG A 88 4.27 6.04 3.82
C ARG A 88 5.78 5.86 3.71
N ASN A 89 6.32 4.91 4.46
CA ASN A 89 7.75 4.62 4.49
C ASN A 89 8.16 3.48 3.55
N TYR A 90 7.23 2.96 2.73
CA TYR A 90 7.54 1.83 1.85
C TYR A 90 8.24 2.30 0.56
N PRO A 91 9.31 1.62 0.11
CA PRO A 91 10.07 0.58 0.83
C PRO A 91 11.01 1.19 1.90
N SER A 92 11.14 0.52 3.05
CA SER A 92 12.02 0.95 4.16
C SER A 92 13.00 -0.14 4.62
N LYS A 93 12.83 -1.38 4.17
CA LYS A 93 13.67 -2.53 4.54
C LYS A 93 14.26 -3.17 3.29
N PRO A 94 15.47 -3.77 3.35
CA PRO A 94 16.11 -4.38 2.18
C PRO A 94 15.19 -5.33 1.39
N ARG A 95 14.49 -6.24 2.09
CA ARG A 95 13.52 -7.16 1.46
C ARG A 95 12.35 -6.46 0.76
N GLN A 96 11.95 -5.29 1.24
CA GLN A 96 10.90 -4.49 0.60
C GLN A 96 11.41 -3.82 -0.68
N HIS A 97 12.68 -3.40 -0.70
CA HIS A 97 13.32 -2.93 -1.93
C HIS A 97 13.37 -4.04 -2.98
N GLU A 98 13.82 -5.25 -2.62
CA GLU A 98 13.85 -6.40 -3.53
C GLU A 98 12.48 -6.70 -4.16
N VAL A 99 11.40 -6.64 -3.37
CA VAL A 99 10.02 -6.85 -3.87
C VAL A 99 9.55 -5.71 -4.77
N CYS A 100 9.85 -4.46 -4.40
CA CYS A 100 9.53 -3.28 -5.21
C CYS A 100 10.25 -3.33 -6.56
N ASP A 101 11.53 -3.69 -6.57
CA ASP A 101 12.34 -3.82 -7.79
C ASP A 101 11.80 -4.94 -8.69
N ALA A 102 11.53 -6.13 -8.14
CA ALA A 102 10.99 -7.25 -8.90
C ALA A 102 9.62 -6.93 -9.54
N ASN A 103 8.73 -6.26 -8.79
CA ASN A 103 7.44 -5.85 -9.32
C ASN A 103 7.57 -4.76 -10.39
N ARG A 104 8.51 -3.82 -10.23
CA ARG A 104 8.80 -2.80 -11.23
C ARG A 104 9.30 -3.42 -12.54
N GLU A 105 10.20 -4.40 -12.47
CA GLU A 105 10.66 -5.12 -13.65
C GLU A 105 9.52 -5.87 -14.35
N MET A 106 8.62 -6.51 -13.59
CA MET A 106 7.43 -7.16 -14.15
C MET A 106 6.52 -6.17 -14.88
N PHE A 107 6.27 -5.01 -14.29
CA PHE A 107 5.44 -3.97 -14.89
C PHE A 107 6.02 -3.48 -16.22
N LEU A 108 7.33 -3.19 -16.26
CA LEU A 108 8.02 -2.74 -17.47
C LEU A 108 8.03 -3.80 -18.59
N ARG A 109 8.15 -5.09 -18.23
CA ARG A 109 8.04 -6.18 -19.21
C ARG A 109 6.63 -6.30 -19.82
N ASN A 110 5.60 -6.03 -19.03
CA ASN A 110 4.21 -6.17 -19.45
C ASN A 110 3.66 -4.90 -20.13
N ASN A 111 4.35 -3.77 -19.98
CA ASN A 111 4.00 -2.49 -20.59
C ASN A 111 5.26 -1.89 -21.26
N PRO A 112 5.81 -2.53 -22.31
CA PRO A 112 6.82 -1.90 -23.13
C PRO A 112 6.14 -0.71 -23.83
N GLY A 113 6.63 0.50 -23.56
CA GLY A 113 6.04 1.73 -24.11
C GLY A 113 5.92 1.73 -25.63
#